data_AF-A0A0G1DK61-F1
#
_entry.id   AF-A0A0G1DK61-F1
#
_cell.length_a   1.000
_cell.length_b   1.000
_cell.length_c   1.000
_cell.angle_alpha   90.00
_cell.angle_beta   90.00
_cell.angle_gamma   90.00
#
_symmetry.space_group_name_H-M   'P 1'
#
loop_
_entity.id
_entity.type
_entity.pdbx_description
1 polymer ?
#
loop_
_entity_poly.entity_id
_entity_poly.type
_entity_poly.pdbx_seq_one_letter_code
_entity_poly.pdbx_strand_id
1 'polypeptide(L)'
;MRKVINKAKATEPALFVYQEAHHIHPHDRFLAWTILRWLPKSITPNILTVTRMVLTPFVFWLLATHAYTWGVFLFLFAAFTDALDGSLARTQNKITNFGILADPLADKLLVGSAIILLVFQNFNIWLGIVILGFEILFILSAVILKVKFKTVRMANLWGKIKMIFQVIAVSLTMFALLLDFPFLMTIAAGIFGLAIGFAILSLFTHGV
;
A
#
# COMPACT_ATOMS: atom_id res chain seq x y z
N MET A 1 17.13 -10.27 -1.27
CA MET A 1 15.88 -10.17 -2.05
C MET A 1 15.93 -10.94 -3.37
N ARG A 2 16.93 -10.75 -4.26
CA ARG A 2 17.04 -11.54 -5.51
C ARG A 2 17.02 -13.06 -5.31
N LYS A 3 17.71 -13.58 -4.29
CA LYS A 3 17.67 -15.02 -3.94
C LYS A 3 16.25 -15.53 -3.64
N VAL A 4 15.43 -14.73 -2.95
CA VAL A 4 14.04 -15.08 -2.61
C VAL A 4 13.18 -15.14 -3.88
N ILE A 5 13.30 -14.14 -4.75
CA ILE A 5 12.58 -14.08 -6.02
C ILE A 5 13.02 -15.21 -6.95
N ASN A 6 14.32 -15.51 -7.04
CA ASN A 6 14.82 -16.60 -7.87
C ASN A 6 14.32 -17.97 -7.38
N LYS A 7 14.24 -18.17 -6.05
CA LYS A 7 13.66 -19.38 -5.47
C LYS A 7 12.17 -19.50 -5.80
N ALA A 8 11.39 -18.42 -5.64
CA ALA A 8 9.98 -18.40 -5.99
C ALA A 8 9.74 -18.64 -7.50
N LYS A 9 10.59 -18.06 -8.36
CA LYS A 9 10.55 -18.26 -9.82
C LYS A 9 10.86 -19.70 -10.21
N ALA A 10 11.71 -20.41 -9.47
CA ALA A 10 12.00 -21.81 -9.69
C ALA A 10 10.81 -22.72 -9.33
N THR A 11 10.03 -22.35 -8.31
CA THR A 11 8.84 -23.13 -7.89
C THR A 11 7.63 -22.88 -8.80
N GLU A 12 7.33 -21.62 -9.12
CA GLU A 12 6.15 -21.25 -9.91
C GLU A 12 6.51 -20.23 -11.01
N PRO A 13 7.14 -20.66 -12.12
CA PRO A 13 7.62 -19.77 -13.17
C PRO A 13 6.49 -18.98 -13.85
N ALA A 14 5.28 -19.54 -13.90
CA ALA A 14 4.10 -18.92 -14.50
C ALA A 14 3.71 -17.59 -13.82
N LEU A 15 4.06 -17.39 -12.54
CA LEU A 15 3.76 -16.13 -11.84
C LEU A 15 4.68 -14.97 -12.24
N PHE A 16 5.83 -15.25 -12.85
CA PHE A 16 6.87 -14.28 -13.15
C PHE A 16 6.99 -13.94 -14.64
N VAL A 17 5.99 -14.35 -15.45
CA VAL A 17 5.89 -13.96 -16.87
C VAL A 17 5.49 -12.49 -16.97
N TYR A 18 6.22 -11.73 -17.79
CA TYR A 18 5.93 -10.32 -18.01
C TYR A 18 4.74 -10.11 -18.95
N GLN A 19 3.90 -9.15 -18.62
CA GLN A 19 2.74 -8.73 -19.40
C GLN A 19 2.84 -7.22 -19.68
N GLU A 20 2.29 -6.82 -20.83
CA GLU A 20 2.22 -5.41 -21.22
C GLU A 20 1.16 -4.65 -20.42
N ALA A 21 1.37 -3.34 -20.26
CA ALA A 21 0.44 -2.49 -19.55
C ALA A 21 -0.73 -2.09 -20.45
N HIS A 22 -1.96 -2.39 -20.04
CA HIS A 22 -3.16 -1.97 -20.78
C HIS A 22 -3.42 -0.45 -20.72
N HIS A 23 -2.96 0.23 -19.66
CA HIS A 23 -3.10 1.68 -19.51
C HIS A 23 -1.98 2.27 -18.66
N ILE A 24 -1.40 3.39 -19.11
CA ILE A 24 -0.38 4.16 -18.38
C ILE A 24 -1.04 5.43 -17.83
N HIS A 25 -0.94 5.67 -16.53
CA HIS A 25 -1.52 6.87 -15.92
C HIS A 25 -0.59 8.09 -16.08
N PRO A 26 -1.12 9.33 -15.98
CA PRO A 26 -0.31 10.55 -16.09
C PRO A 26 0.84 10.61 -15.08
N HIS A 27 0.59 10.20 -13.82
CA HIS A 27 1.62 10.18 -12.78
C HIS A 27 2.73 9.15 -13.07
N ASP A 28 2.45 8.08 -13.80
CA ASP A 28 3.48 7.12 -14.21
C ASP A 28 4.47 7.74 -15.17
N ARG A 29 3.99 8.58 -16.11
CA ARG A 29 4.85 9.31 -17.05
C ARG A 29 5.70 10.34 -16.31
N PHE A 30 5.12 11.02 -15.33
CA PHE A 30 5.85 11.96 -14.48
C PHE A 30 6.95 11.26 -13.67
N LEU A 31 6.63 10.14 -13.00
CA LEU A 31 7.61 9.34 -12.26
C LEU A 31 8.68 8.76 -13.18
N ALA A 32 8.30 8.32 -14.38
CA ALA A 32 9.23 7.83 -15.39
C ALA A 32 10.27 8.90 -15.78
N TRP A 33 9.77 10.11 -16.05
CA TRP A 33 10.59 11.24 -16.45
C TRP A 33 11.47 11.78 -15.31
N THR A 34 10.98 11.77 -14.07
CA THR A 34 11.72 12.32 -12.92
C THR A 34 12.68 11.33 -12.29
N ILE A 35 12.16 10.20 -11.78
CA ILE A 35 12.86 9.30 -10.86
C ILE A 35 13.27 8.00 -11.55
N LEU A 36 12.36 7.36 -12.31
CA LEU A 36 12.65 6.03 -12.86
C LEU A 36 13.80 6.06 -13.89
N ARG A 37 14.06 7.21 -14.54
CA ARG A 37 15.22 7.38 -15.43
C ARG A 37 16.57 7.19 -14.72
N TRP A 38 16.63 7.47 -13.42
CA TRP A 38 17.84 7.33 -12.61
C TRP A 38 17.94 5.96 -11.93
N LEU A 39 16.84 5.20 -11.94
CA LEU A 39 16.78 3.90 -11.30
C LEU A 39 17.55 2.88 -12.14
N PRO A 40 18.52 2.14 -11.57
CA PRO A 40 19.27 1.16 -12.34
C PRO A 40 18.33 0.07 -12.88
N LYS A 41 18.52 -0.31 -14.15
CA LYS A 41 17.70 -1.33 -14.85
C LYS A 41 17.66 -2.71 -14.17
N SER A 42 18.54 -2.91 -13.19
CA SER A 42 18.66 -4.14 -12.39
C SER A 42 17.63 -4.23 -11.25
N ILE A 43 16.90 -3.15 -10.95
CA ILE A 43 15.77 -3.14 -10.01
C ILE A 43 14.50 -3.45 -10.80
N THR A 44 13.80 -4.51 -10.39
CA THR A 44 12.51 -4.91 -10.95
C THR A 44 11.38 -4.52 -10.00
N PRO A 45 10.14 -4.36 -10.50
CA PRO A 45 8.98 -4.08 -9.64
C PRO A 45 8.88 -5.06 -8.47
N ASN A 46 9.00 -6.36 -8.74
CA ASN A 46 8.92 -7.41 -7.71
C ASN A 46 10.03 -7.29 -6.63
N ILE A 47 11.21 -6.74 -6.96
CA ILE A 47 12.24 -6.48 -5.95
C ILE A 47 11.77 -5.39 -4.99
N LEU A 48 11.12 -4.33 -5.49
CA LEU A 48 10.59 -3.24 -4.67
C LEU A 48 9.43 -3.74 -3.78
N THR A 49 8.52 -4.56 -4.30
CA THR A 49 7.46 -5.21 -3.50
C THR A 49 8.02 -6.03 -2.36
N VAL A 50 8.99 -6.91 -2.64
CA VAL A 50 9.64 -7.75 -1.63
C VAL A 50 10.44 -6.89 -0.65
N THR A 51 11.02 -5.79 -1.11
CA THR A 51 11.67 -4.81 -0.25
C THR A 51 10.68 -4.27 0.76
N ARG A 52 9.52 -3.78 0.30
CA ARG A 52 8.46 -3.27 1.17
C ARG A 52 8.02 -4.29 2.20
N MET A 53 7.73 -5.53 1.79
CA MET A 53 7.34 -6.61 2.71
C MET A 53 8.38 -6.84 3.81
N VAL A 54 9.66 -6.75 3.49
CA VAL A 54 10.75 -6.91 4.46
C VAL A 54 10.88 -5.66 5.34
N LEU A 55 10.65 -4.46 4.82
CA LEU A 55 10.72 -3.20 5.58
C LEU A 55 9.55 -3.05 6.56
N THR A 56 8.35 -3.55 6.24
CA THR A 56 7.15 -3.41 7.06
C THR A 56 7.34 -3.87 8.52
N PRO A 57 7.92 -5.05 8.82
CA PRO A 57 8.24 -5.44 10.21
C PRO A 57 9.14 -4.44 10.95
N PHE A 58 10.10 -3.82 10.27
CA PHE A 58 10.97 -2.81 10.88
C PHE A 58 10.19 -1.52 11.17
N VAL A 59 9.32 -1.10 10.25
CA VAL A 59 8.39 0.02 10.49
C VAL A 59 7.53 -0.26 11.71
N PHE A 60 6.91 -1.45 11.78
CA PHE A 60 6.11 -1.86 12.93
C PHE A 60 6.92 -1.82 14.23
N TRP A 61 8.14 -2.35 14.23
CA TRP A 61 9.01 -2.34 15.41
C TRP A 61 9.38 -0.91 15.86
N LEU A 62 9.71 -0.02 14.93
CA LEU A 62 10.00 1.39 15.24
C LEU A 62 8.78 2.11 15.81
N LEU A 63 7.60 1.85 15.26
CA LEU A 63 6.34 2.40 15.78
C LEU A 63 6.01 1.86 17.17
N ALA A 64 6.19 0.56 17.40
CA ALA A 64 5.90 -0.09 18.67
C ALA A 64 6.85 0.35 19.80
N THR A 65 8.06 0.78 19.45
CA THR A 65 9.06 1.32 20.39
C THR A 65 9.00 2.85 20.50
N HIS A 66 7.98 3.49 19.90
CA HIS A 66 7.81 4.95 19.86
C HIS A 66 8.99 5.72 19.24
N ALA A 67 9.82 5.06 18.43
CA ALA A 67 10.93 5.66 17.71
C ALA A 67 10.44 6.40 16.44
N TYR A 68 9.54 7.37 16.63
CA TYR A 68 8.81 8.03 15.54
C TYR A 68 9.70 8.74 14.52
N THR A 69 10.86 9.27 14.94
CA THR A 69 11.81 9.93 14.01
C THR A 69 12.20 8.98 12.88
N TRP A 70 12.69 7.79 13.22
CA TRP A 70 13.06 6.77 12.23
C TRP A 70 11.83 6.10 11.62
N GLY A 71 10.77 5.92 12.40
CA GLY A 71 9.51 5.36 11.93
C GLY A 71 8.92 6.14 10.76
N VAL A 72 8.86 7.48 10.85
CA VAL A 72 8.34 8.37 9.78
C VAL A 72 9.14 8.20 8.51
N PHE A 73 10.47 8.30 8.60
CA PHE A 73 11.32 8.15 7.42
C PHE A 73 11.13 6.78 6.76
N LEU A 74 11.12 5.71 7.55
CA LEU A 74 11.01 4.35 7.00
C LEU A 74 9.61 4.05 6.44
N PHE A 75 8.56 4.51 7.12
CA PHE A 75 7.18 4.37 6.65
C PHE A 75 6.96 5.11 5.32
N LEU A 76 7.35 6.40 5.26
CA LEU A 76 7.23 7.20 4.04
C LEU A 76 8.07 6.62 2.90
N PHE A 77 9.28 6.15 3.19
CA PHE A 77 10.10 5.47 2.20
C PHE A 77 9.42 4.20 1.67
N ALA A 78 8.90 3.34 2.56
CA ALA A 78 8.22 2.11 2.19
C ALA A 78 6.94 2.39 1.38
N ALA A 79 6.12 3.36 1.79
CA ALA A 79 4.93 3.79 1.07
C ALA A 79 5.29 4.38 -0.31
N PHE A 80 6.37 5.15 -0.39
CA PHE A 80 6.83 5.70 -1.65
C PHE A 80 7.31 4.61 -2.64
N THR A 81 7.91 3.53 -2.14
CA THR A 81 8.29 2.41 -3.02
C THR A 81 7.11 1.74 -3.72
N ASP A 82 5.89 1.85 -3.18
CA ASP A 82 4.65 1.32 -3.78
C ASP A 82 4.21 2.13 -5.00
N ALA A 83 4.31 3.45 -4.91
CA ALA A 83 4.09 4.28 -6.10
C ALA A 83 5.12 3.97 -7.19
N LEU A 84 6.37 3.74 -6.80
CA LEU A 84 7.46 3.47 -7.74
C LEU A 84 7.34 2.10 -8.42
N ASP A 85 7.01 1.02 -7.71
CA ASP A 85 6.96 -0.32 -8.30
C ASP A 85 5.82 -0.47 -9.31
N GLY A 86 4.64 0.08 -9.01
CA GLY A 86 3.51 0.12 -9.90
C GLY A 86 3.78 0.95 -11.15
N SER A 87 4.38 2.14 -11.01
CA SER A 87 4.78 2.96 -12.16
C SER A 87 5.88 2.30 -12.98
N LEU A 88 6.85 1.64 -12.34
CA LEU A 88 7.93 0.91 -13.01
C LEU A 88 7.39 -0.29 -13.80
N ALA A 89 6.46 -1.05 -13.22
CA ALA A 89 5.82 -2.19 -13.88
C ALA A 89 5.06 -1.77 -15.14
N ARG A 90 4.28 -0.68 -15.04
CA ARG A 90 3.48 -0.15 -16.16
C ARG A 90 4.34 0.47 -17.26
N THR A 91 5.35 1.24 -16.90
CA THR A 91 6.18 1.97 -17.89
C THR A 91 7.19 1.07 -18.61
N GLN A 92 7.58 -0.04 -18.00
CA GLN A 92 8.51 -1.01 -18.59
C GLN A 92 7.84 -2.26 -19.16
N ASN A 93 6.50 -2.35 -19.17
CA ASN A 93 5.77 -3.57 -19.56
C ASN A 93 6.27 -4.82 -18.80
N LYS A 94 6.50 -4.66 -17.50
CA LYS A 94 7.01 -5.69 -16.58
C LYS A 94 5.99 -6.07 -15.52
N ILE A 95 4.71 -6.09 -15.88
CA ILE A 95 3.65 -6.53 -14.99
C ILE A 95 3.74 -8.05 -14.83
N THR A 96 3.67 -8.57 -13.61
CA THR A 96 3.70 -10.01 -13.34
C THR A 96 2.53 -10.41 -12.45
N ASN A 97 2.03 -11.65 -12.59
CA ASN A 97 0.96 -12.17 -11.73
C ASN A 97 1.39 -12.20 -10.25
N PHE A 98 2.68 -12.42 -9.99
CA PHE A 98 3.26 -12.27 -8.65
C PHE A 98 3.08 -10.86 -8.11
N GLY A 99 3.51 -9.83 -8.85
CA GLY A 99 3.37 -8.42 -8.43
C GLY A 99 1.91 -8.04 -8.19
N ILE A 100 1.01 -8.41 -9.12
CA ILE A 100 -0.44 -8.17 -8.99
C ILE A 100 -1.02 -8.73 -7.67
N LEU A 101 -0.51 -9.86 -7.18
CA LEU A 101 -0.94 -10.46 -5.93
C LEU A 101 -0.19 -9.91 -4.71
N ALA A 102 1.11 -9.69 -4.85
CA ALA A 102 2.00 -9.33 -3.76
C ALA A 102 1.89 -7.84 -3.39
N ASP A 103 1.70 -6.94 -4.35
CA ASP A 103 1.64 -5.49 -4.10
C ASP A 103 0.48 -5.12 -3.15
N PRO A 104 -0.79 -5.55 -3.40
CA PRO A 104 -1.89 -5.23 -2.50
C PRO A 104 -1.76 -5.86 -1.11
N LEU A 105 -1.03 -6.98 -1.01
CA LEU A 105 -0.74 -7.61 0.27
C LEU A 105 0.32 -6.79 1.04
N ALA A 106 1.42 -6.41 0.39
CA ALA A 106 2.48 -5.61 0.99
C ALA A 106 1.97 -4.25 1.48
N ASP A 107 1.15 -3.59 0.66
CA ASP A 107 0.52 -2.30 0.97
C ASP A 107 -0.37 -2.41 2.21
N LYS A 108 -1.29 -3.38 2.24
CA LYS A 108 -2.17 -3.61 3.41
C LYS A 108 -1.43 -4.02 4.66
N LEU A 109 -0.32 -4.76 4.54
CA LEU A 109 0.54 -5.06 5.68
C LEU A 109 1.17 -3.79 6.24
N LEU A 110 1.71 -2.92 5.39
CA LEU A 110 2.33 -1.66 5.82
C LEU A 110 1.31 -0.75 6.50
N VAL A 111 0.23 -0.39 5.80
CA VAL A 111 -0.78 0.54 6.31
C VAL A 111 -1.55 -0.06 7.48
N GLY A 112 -1.91 -1.35 7.41
CA GLY A 112 -2.60 -2.05 8.50
C GLY A 112 -1.77 -2.13 9.77
N SER A 113 -0.46 -2.37 9.67
CA SER A 113 0.45 -2.39 10.82
C SER A 113 0.52 -1.02 11.51
N ALA A 114 0.57 0.06 10.72
CA ALA A 114 0.57 1.42 11.25
C ALA A 114 -0.78 1.78 11.89
N ILE A 115 -1.92 1.37 11.31
CA ILE A 115 -3.25 1.57 11.90
C ILE A 115 -3.36 0.86 13.25
N ILE A 116 -2.92 -0.41 13.33
CA ILE A 116 -2.99 -1.19 14.57
C ILE A 116 -2.25 -0.47 15.71
N LEU A 117 -1.03 0.03 15.45
CA LEU A 117 -0.25 0.68 16.48
C LEU A 117 -0.71 2.10 16.76
N LEU A 118 -0.93 2.91 15.73
CA LEU A 118 -1.15 4.34 15.90
C LEU A 118 -2.62 4.67 16.20
N VAL A 119 -3.57 4.03 15.51
CA VAL A 119 -4.99 4.39 15.65
C VAL A 119 -5.55 3.88 16.97
N PHE A 120 -5.26 2.63 17.34
CA PHE A 120 -5.77 2.06 18.60
C PHE A 120 -5.16 2.68 19.85
N GLN A 121 -3.95 3.25 19.75
CA GLN A 121 -3.30 3.91 20.89
C GLN A 121 -3.70 5.39 21.04
N ASN A 122 -4.00 6.09 19.94
CA ASN A 122 -4.13 7.55 19.94
C ASN A 122 -5.55 8.07 19.60
N PHE A 123 -6.45 7.20 19.14
CA PHE A 123 -7.80 7.58 18.75
C PHE A 123 -8.84 6.67 19.41
N ASN A 124 -10.12 6.99 19.19
CA ASN A 124 -11.22 6.14 19.61
C ASN A 124 -11.12 4.75 18.97
N ILE A 125 -11.24 3.70 19.77
CA ILE A 125 -11.17 2.29 19.33
C ILE A 125 -12.09 1.97 18.14
N TRP A 126 -13.27 2.58 18.08
CA TRP A 126 -14.23 2.39 16.99
C TRP A 126 -13.66 2.84 15.64
N LEU A 127 -12.82 3.88 15.62
CA LEU A 127 -12.15 4.33 14.40
C LEU A 127 -11.23 3.23 13.86
N GLY A 128 -10.41 2.64 14.73
CA GLY A 128 -9.51 1.54 14.37
C GLY A 128 -10.26 0.30 13.87
N ILE A 129 -11.33 -0.08 14.57
CA ILE A 129 -12.19 -1.22 14.19
C ILE A 129 -12.81 -1.01 12.80
N VAL A 130 -13.39 0.17 12.54
CA VAL A 130 -14.04 0.46 11.26
C VAL A 130 -13.02 0.44 10.11
N ILE A 131 -11.86 1.08 10.30
CA ILE A 131 -10.83 1.14 9.27
C ILE A 131 -10.31 -0.27 8.93
N LEU A 132 -9.90 -1.04 9.95
CA LEU A 132 -9.42 -2.41 9.73
C LEU A 132 -10.52 -3.33 9.19
N GLY A 133 -11.76 -3.15 9.65
CA GLY A 133 -12.92 -3.87 9.13
C GLY A 133 -13.08 -3.69 7.63
N PHE A 134 -12.95 -2.46 7.12
CA PHE A 134 -12.95 -2.21 5.68
C PHE A 134 -11.75 -2.86 4.97
N GLU A 135 -10.53 -2.80 5.53
CA GLU A 135 -9.37 -3.47 4.91
C GLU A 135 -9.62 -4.96 4.69
N ILE A 136 -10.08 -5.63 5.75
CA ILE A 136 -10.39 -7.07 5.74
C ILE A 136 -11.53 -7.34 4.76
N LEU A 137 -12.59 -6.55 4.78
CA LEU A 137 -13.73 -6.69 3.86
C LEU A 137 -13.28 -6.60 2.39
N PHE A 138 -12.40 -5.65 2.04
CA PHE A 138 -11.87 -5.55 0.68
C PHE A 138 -10.97 -6.73 0.31
N ILE A 139 -10.19 -7.29 1.24
CA ILE A 139 -9.41 -8.53 0.99
C ILE A 139 -10.38 -9.68 0.71
N LEU A 140 -11.34 -9.90 1.60
CA LEU A 140 -12.29 -11.01 1.51
C LEU A 140 -13.11 -10.93 0.22
N SER A 141 -13.61 -9.75 -0.12
CA SER A 141 -14.26 -9.45 -1.40
C SER A 141 -13.40 -9.92 -2.59
N ALA A 142 -12.14 -9.47 -2.65
CA ALA A 142 -11.25 -9.79 -3.76
C ALA A 142 -11.00 -11.30 -3.87
N VAL A 143 -10.85 -11.99 -2.73
CA VAL A 143 -10.68 -13.45 -2.68
C VAL A 143 -11.95 -14.16 -3.16
N ILE A 144 -13.13 -13.76 -2.69
CA ILE A 144 -14.41 -14.36 -3.08
C ILE A 144 -14.66 -14.21 -4.57
N LEU A 145 -14.42 -13.01 -5.13
CA LEU A 145 -14.56 -12.75 -6.57
C LEU A 145 -13.65 -13.66 -7.40
N LYS A 146 -12.40 -13.81 -6.97
CA LYS A 146 -11.43 -14.67 -7.65
C LYS A 146 -11.83 -16.16 -7.58
N VAL A 147 -12.26 -16.65 -6.42
CA VAL A 147 -12.57 -18.07 -6.21
C VAL A 147 -13.92 -18.46 -6.82
N LYS A 148 -14.98 -17.68 -6.57
CA LYS A 148 -16.34 -18.02 -7.02
C LYS A 148 -16.62 -17.62 -8.46
N PHE A 149 -16.16 -16.45 -8.87
CA PHE A 149 -16.54 -15.86 -10.16
C PHE A 149 -15.41 -15.89 -11.20
N LYS A 150 -14.21 -16.35 -10.81
CA LYS A 150 -12.99 -16.32 -11.66
C LYS A 150 -12.69 -14.94 -12.25
N THR A 151 -13.22 -13.89 -11.63
CA THR A 151 -12.98 -12.50 -12.01
C THR A 151 -11.99 -11.88 -11.05
N VAL A 152 -11.11 -11.04 -11.58
CA VAL A 152 -10.17 -10.26 -10.77
C VAL A 152 -10.76 -8.86 -10.62
N ARG A 153 -10.96 -8.42 -9.37
CA ARG A 153 -11.43 -7.07 -9.07
C ARG A 153 -10.34 -6.07 -9.46
N MET A 154 -10.58 -5.27 -10.50
CA MET A 154 -9.69 -4.16 -10.82
C MET A 154 -9.84 -3.04 -9.78
N ALA A 155 -8.73 -2.40 -9.41
CA ALA A 155 -8.69 -1.35 -8.41
C ALA A 155 -9.53 -0.13 -8.86
N ASN A 156 -10.60 0.13 -8.12
CA ASN A 156 -11.50 1.27 -8.34
C ASN A 156 -10.83 2.59 -7.93
N LEU A 157 -11.19 3.68 -8.61
CA LEU A 157 -10.77 5.04 -8.30
C LEU A 157 -11.02 5.38 -6.82
N TRP A 158 -12.20 5.05 -6.30
CA TRP A 158 -12.57 5.30 -4.90
C TRP A 158 -11.69 4.53 -3.90
N GLY A 159 -11.35 3.29 -4.23
CA GLY A 159 -10.43 2.48 -3.43
C GLY A 159 -9.02 3.07 -3.39
N LYS A 160 -8.53 3.59 -4.53
CA LYS A 160 -7.22 4.29 -4.58
C LYS A 160 -7.25 5.58 -3.76
N ILE A 161 -8.31 6.39 -3.88
CA ILE A 161 -8.46 7.62 -3.11
C ILE A 161 -8.46 7.30 -1.61
N LYS A 162 -9.26 6.33 -1.16
CA LYS A 162 -9.26 5.85 0.23
C LYS A 162 -7.84 5.55 0.72
N MET A 163 -7.05 4.78 -0.03
CA MET A 163 -5.67 4.43 0.36
C MET A 163 -4.78 5.66 0.49
N ILE A 164 -4.88 6.62 -0.44
CA ILE A 164 -4.12 7.87 -0.36
C ILE A 164 -4.45 8.63 0.94
N PHE A 165 -5.73 8.75 1.27
CA PHE A 165 -6.17 9.42 2.50
C PHE A 165 -5.67 8.68 3.76
N GLN A 166 -5.68 7.35 3.77
CA GLN A 166 -5.14 6.57 4.90
C GLN A 166 -3.64 6.77 5.08
N VAL A 167 -2.86 6.73 4.00
CA VAL A 167 -1.40 6.98 4.06
C VAL A 167 -1.11 8.38 4.58
N ILE A 168 -1.87 9.39 4.13
CA ILE A 168 -1.75 10.77 4.63
C ILE A 168 -2.11 10.85 6.12
N ALA A 169 -3.23 10.25 6.53
CA ALA A 169 -3.69 10.30 7.92
C ALA A 169 -2.70 9.61 8.87
N VAL A 170 -2.16 8.44 8.47
CA VAL A 170 -1.11 7.74 9.21
C VAL A 170 0.14 8.61 9.31
N SER A 171 0.59 9.18 8.20
CA SER A 171 1.78 10.06 8.19
C SER A 171 1.61 11.26 9.12
N LEU A 172 0.44 11.92 9.06
CA LEU A 172 0.12 13.06 9.93
C LEU A 172 0.05 12.66 11.40
N THR A 173 -0.50 11.48 11.71
CA THR A 173 -0.50 10.94 13.07
C THR A 173 0.93 10.79 13.59
N MET A 174 1.83 10.25 12.76
CA MET A 174 3.24 10.09 13.15
C MET A 174 3.95 11.44 13.32
N PHE A 175 3.67 12.43 12.46
CA PHE A 175 4.19 13.79 12.64
C PHE A 175 3.62 14.48 13.87
N ALA A 176 2.34 14.28 14.18
CA ALA A 176 1.71 14.80 15.39
C ALA A 176 2.43 14.30 16.65
N LEU A 177 2.77 13.01 16.68
CA LEU A 177 3.49 12.37 17.79
C LEU A 177 4.97 12.75 17.85
N LEU A 178 5.61 12.95 16.69
CA LEU A 178 7.02 13.36 16.62
C LEU A 178 7.23 14.81 17.05
N LEU A 179 6.33 15.72 16.65
CA LEU A 179 6.46 17.17 16.89
C LEU A 179 5.66 17.66 18.09
N ASP A 180 4.91 16.77 18.76
CA ASP A 180 3.98 17.08 19.84
C ASP A 180 2.97 18.19 19.46
N PHE A 181 2.35 18.04 18.28
CA PHE A 181 1.36 18.98 17.75
C PHE A 181 -0.05 18.36 17.73
N PRO A 182 -0.88 18.55 18.79
CA PRO A 182 -2.21 17.96 18.90
C PRO A 182 -3.15 18.32 17.75
N PHE A 183 -2.99 19.50 17.15
CA PHE A 183 -3.80 19.94 16.02
C PHE A 183 -3.69 19.00 14.80
N LEU A 184 -2.50 18.42 14.56
CA LEU A 184 -2.30 17.44 13.49
C LEU A 184 -3.09 16.15 13.73
N MET A 185 -3.31 15.78 15.00
CA MET A 185 -4.12 14.62 15.36
C MET A 185 -5.60 14.82 14.98
N THR A 186 -6.14 16.02 15.20
CA THR A 186 -7.50 16.37 14.78
C THR A 186 -7.66 16.34 13.26
N ILE A 187 -6.67 16.85 12.52
CA ILE A 187 -6.66 16.76 11.06
C ILE A 187 -6.60 15.30 10.60
N ALA A 188 -5.72 14.49 11.20
CA ALA A 188 -5.60 13.08 10.89
C ALA A 188 -6.93 12.33 11.13
N ALA A 189 -7.64 12.60 12.23
CA ALA A 189 -8.97 12.05 12.49
C ALA A 189 -9.97 12.39 11.37
N GLY A 190 -10.01 13.66 10.94
CA GLY A 190 -10.87 14.10 9.83
C GLY A 190 -10.56 13.39 8.52
N ILE A 191 -9.27 13.22 8.20
CA ILE A 191 -8.81 12.52 6.99
C ILE A 191 -9.13 11.03 7.06
N PHE A 192 -9.01 10.38 8.22
CA PHE A 192 -9.48 9.01 8.42
C PHE A 192 -10.99 8.89 8.20
N GLY A 193 -11.78 9.86 8.67
CA GLY A 193 -13.22 9.94 8.40
C GLY A 193 -13.53 10.03 6.89
N LEU A 194 -12.80 10.87 6.15
CA LEU A 194 -12.92 10.96 4.69
C LEU A 194 -12.52 9.63 4.01
N ALA A 195 -11.46 8.97 4.47
CA ALA A 195 -11.07 7.67 3.97
C ALA A 195 -12.19 6.62 4.15
N ILE A 196 -12.84 6.59 5.31
CA ILE A 196 -14.01 5.74 5.57
C ILE A 196 -15.15 6.08 4.60
N GLY A 197 -15.44 7.36 4.38
CA GLY A 197 -16.43 7.80 3.40
C GLY A 197 -16.15 7.27 2.00
N PHE A 198 -14.90 7.37 1.53
CA PHE A 198 -14.50 6.81 0.24
C PHE A 198 -14.50 5.27 0.21
N ALA A 199 -14.20 4.61 1.33
CA ALA A 199 -14.33 3.16 1.45
C ALA A 199 -15.79 2.73 1.24
N ILE A 200 -16.73 3.42 1.88
CA ILE A 200 -18.17 3.18 1.74
C ILE A 200 -18.62 3.44 0.31
N LEU A 201 -18.25 4.58 -0.29
CA LEU A 201 -18.56 4.89 -1.69
C LEU A 201 -18.00 3.84 -2.66
N SER A 202 -16.79 3.33 -2.41
CA SER A 202 -16.19 2.27 -3.21
C SER A 202 -16.98 0.96 -3.14
N LEU A 203 -17.61 0.66 -2.00
CA LEU A 203 -18.46 -0.52 -1.86
C LEU A 203 -19.81 -0.33 -2.55
N PHE A 204 -20.46 0.83 -2.40
CA PHE A 204 -21.76 1.07 -3.04
C PHE A 204 -21.66 1.11 -4.56
N THR A 205 -20.64 1.78 -5.10
CA THR A 205 -20.53 1.98 -6.55
C THR A 205 -20.13 0.71 -7.30
N HIS A 206 -19.41 -0.21 -6.66
CA HIS A 206 -18.81 -1.37 -7.35
C HIS A 206 -19.15 -2.72 -6.69
N GLY A 207 -20.00 -2.71 -5.67
CA GLY A 207 -20.33 -3.90 -4.88
C GLY A 207 -19.16 -4.37 -3.99
N VAL A 208 -19.50 -5.28 -3.07
CA VAL A 208 -18.53 -6.16 -2.39
C VAL A 208 -18.02 -7.14 -3.42
#